data_AF-A0ABD5LSW4-F1
#
_entry.id   AF-A0ABD5LSW4-F1
#
_cell.length_a   1.000
_cell.length_b   1.000
_cell.length_c   1.000
_cell.angle_alpha   90.00
_cell.angle_beta   90.00
_cell.angle_gamma   90.00
#
_symmetry.space_group_name_H-M   'P 1'
#
loop_
_entity.id
_entity.type
_entity.pdbx_description
1 polymer ?
#
loop_
_entity_poly.entity_id
_entity_poly.type
_entity_poly.pdbx_seq_one_letter_code
_entity_poly.pdbx_strand_id
1 'polypeptide(L)'
;MYDTGIRWKSGGTIAKNVIIPYLTHHRLQPVAMIISHDHLDHTGGIDDLLRAYPKLTIRSSFDNPQHLPCLQGGVWQWKDLTFNALWPLTLSRSPKNNDSCVISLTDGNSVILLTGDLEKEGEAQLLRRKKPI
;
A
#
# COMPACT_ATOMS: atom_id res chain seq x y z
N MET A 1 -5.68 -4.56 -1.09
CA MET A 1 -6.07 -3.19 -0.67
C MET A 1 -4.83 -2.32 -0.66
N TYR A 2 -4.96 -1.03 -0.94
CA TYR A 2 -3.89 -0.06 -0.93
C TYR A 2 -4.27 1.08 0.03
N ASP A 3 -3.50 1.25 1.09
CA ASP A 3 -3.77 2.12 2.25
C ASP A 3 -5.06 1.83 3.02
N THR A 4 -5.19 2.45 4.19
CA THR A 4 -6.27 2.16 5.15
C THR A 4 -7.03 3.40 5.63
N GLY A 5 -6.65 4.57 5.11
CA GLY A 5 -7.27 5.84 5.45
C GLY A 5 -6.91 6.34 6.85
N ILE A 6 -7.47 7.50 7.19
CA ILE A 6 -7.20 8.23 8.43
C ILE A 6 -7.80 7.58 9.69
N ARG A 7 -7.11 7.82 10.81
CA ARG A 7 -7.66 7.72 12.18
C ARG A 7 -7.91 9.12 12.73
N TRP A 8 -9.14 9.41 13.13
CA TRP A 8 -9.48 10.69 13.75
C TRP A 8 -9.15 10.71 15.24
N LYS A 9 -8.89 11.90 15.79
CA LYS A 9 -8.64 12.11 17.23
C LYS A 9 -9.79 11.63 18.13
N SER A 10 -11.01 11.59 17.60
CA SER A 10 -12.19 11.05 18.29
C SER A 10 -12.18 9.53 18.46
N GLY A 11 -11.20 8.82 17.86
CA GLY A 11 -11.03 7.38 17.97
C GLY A 11 -11.62 6.55 16.82
N GLY A 12 -12.32 7.19 15.87
CA GLY A 12 -12.81 6.53 14.65
C GLY A 12 -11.71 6.30 13.62
N THR A 13 -11.91 5.33 12.72
CA THR A 13 -11.04 5.08 11.56
C THR A 13 -11.85 4.90 10.29
N ILE A 14 -11.26 5.22 9.14
CA ILE A 14 -11.84 4.90 7.84
C ILE A 14 -12.08 3.39 7.72
N ALA A 15 -11.18 2.57 8.27
CA ALA A 15 -11.35 1.13 8.33
C ALA A 15 -12.69 0.70 8.95
N LYS A 16 -13.01 1.16 10.17
CA LYS A 16 -14.26 0.80 10.86
C LYS A 16 -15.51 1.36 10.21
N ASN A 17 -15.44 2.60 9.73
CA ASN A 17 -16.63 3.32 9.29
C ASN A 17 -16.97 3.08 7.81
N VAL A 18 -15.98 2.69 6.99
CA VAL A 18 -16.14 2.58 5.54
C VAL A 18 -15.65 1.23 5.02
N ILE A 19 -14.37 0.91 5.22
CA ILE A 19 -13.76 -0.26 4.56
C ILE A 19 -14.38 -1.58 5.05
N ILE A 20 -14.44 -1.81 6.36
CA ILE A 20 -14.98 -3.05 6.94
C ILE A 20 -16.47 -3.22 6.60
N PRO A 21 -17.34 -2.19 6.75
CA PRO A 21 -18.72 -2.26 6.29
C PRO A 21 -18.85 -2.59 4.81
N TYR A 22 -18.05 -1.94 3.94
CA TYR A 22 -18.07 -2.21 2.50
C TYR A 22 -17.70 -3.66 2.19
N LEU A 23 -16.59 -4.15 2.73
CA LEU A 23 -16.14 -5.54 2.55
C LEU A 23 -17.19 -6.53 3.05
N THR A 24 -17.80 -6.26 4.21
CA THR A 24 -18.83 -7.12 4.80
C THR A 24 -20.08 -7.19 3.93
N HIS A 25 -20.58 -6.02 3.49
CA HIS A 25 -21.76 -5.92 2.65
C HIS A 25 -21.59 -6.68 1.33
N HIS A 26 -20.41 -6.57 0.71
CA HIS A 26 -20.08 -7.25 -0.54
C HIS A 26 -19.51 -8.67 -0.36
N ARG A 27 -19.45 -9.18 0.88
CA ARG A 27 -18.89 -10.51 1.21
C ARG A 27 -17.48 -10.72 0.68
N LEU A 28 -16.68 -9.65 0.68
CA LEU A 28 -15.29 -9.66 0.24
C LEU A 28 -14.36 -9.98 1.41
N GLN A 29 -13.40 -10.88 1.17
CA GLN A 29 -12.36 -11.24 2.13
C GLN A 29 -11.02 -10.69 1.63
N PRO A 30 -10.48 -9.63 2.26
CA PRO A 30 -9.18 -9.11 1.87
C PRO A 30 -8.10 -10.11 2.31
N VAL A 31 -7.11 -10.34 1.44
CA VAL A 31 -5.98 -11.26 1.73
C VAL A 31 -4.66 -10.52 1.94
N ALA A 32 -4.57 -9.28 1.46
CA ALA A 32 -3.39 -8.46 1.59
C ALA A 32 -3.70 -6.96 1.59
N MET A 33 -2.86 -6.19 2.28
CA MET A 33 -2.81 -4.74 2.22
C MET A 33 -1.40 -4.25 1.90
N ILE A 34 -1.35 -3.19 1.10
CA ILE A 34 -0.13 -2.46 0.75
C ILE A 34 -0.26 -1.09 1.40
N ILE A 35 0.73 -0.69 2.18
CA ILE A 35 0.77 0.60 2.85
C ILE A 35 1.84 1.45 2.14
N SER A 36 1.41 2.57 1.58
CA SER A 36 2.25 3.46 0.79
C SER A 36 3.38 4.03 1.63
N HIS A 37 3.07 4.63 2.77
CA HIS A 37 4.03 5.18 3.73
C HIS A 37 3.40 5.28 5.14
N ASP A 38 4.14 5.79 6.14
CA ASP A 38 3.75 5.66 7.55
C ASP A 38 2.79 6.75 8.08
N HIS A 39 2.40 7.73 7.25
CA HIS A 39 1.52 8.79 7.69
C HIS A 39 0.12 8.28 8.09
N LEU A 40 -0.50 8.99 9.04
CA LEU A 40 -1.69 8.53 9.77
C LEU A 40 -2.93 8.38 8.87
N ASP A 41 -3.00 9.15 7.80
CA ASP A 41 -4.01 9.10 6.76
C ASP A 41 -3.86 7.89 5.82
N HIS A 42 -2.77 7.15 5.92
CA HIS A 42 -2.54 5.88 5.21
C HIS A 42 -2.59 4.67 6.15
N THR A 43 -2.07 4.83 7.37
CA THR A 43 -1.93 3.75 8.37
C THR A 43 -3.06 3.66 9.39
N GLY A 44 -3.96 4.65 9.44
CA GLY A 44 -4.91 4.82 10.53
C GLY A 44 -5.85 3.64 10.79
N GLY A 45 -6.13 2.85 9.75
CA GLY A 45 -7.01 1.69 9.79
C GLY A 45 -6.33 0.33 10.01
N ILE A 46 -4.99 0.23 10.04
CA ILE A 46 -4.26 -1.06 10.07
C ILE A 46 -4.72 -1.95 11.23
N ASP A 47 -4.71 -1.44 12.48
CA ASP A 47 -5.08 -2.24 13.66
C ASP A 47 -6.52 -2.75 13.61
N ASP A 48 -7.43 -1.96 13.05
CA ASP A 48 -8.84 -2.32 12.94
C ASP A 48 -9.04 -3.42 11.90
N LEU A 49 -8.31 -3.34 10.79
CA LEU A 49 -8.32 -4.35 9.74
C LEU A 49 -7.67 -5.64 10.19
N LEU A 50 -6.56 -5.60 10.94
CA LEU A 50 -5.94 -6.81 11.50
C LEU A 50 -6.83 -7.50 12.53
N ARG A 51 -7.58 -6.74 13.35
CA ARG A 51 -8.57 -7.32 14.26
C ARG A 51 -9.71 -8.01 13.52
N ALA A 52 -10.21 -7.40 12.44
CA ALA A 52 -11.30 -7.97 11.64
C ALA A 52 -10.83 -9.13 10.74
N TYR A 53 -9.60 -9.06 10.22
CA TYR A 53 -9.03 -9.99 9.26
C TYR A 53 -7.58 -10.37 9.68
N PRO A 54 -7.41 -11.27 10.66
CA PRO A 54 -6.09 -11.56 11.26
C PRO A 54 -5.07 -12.23 10.32
N LYS A 55 -5.51 -12.68 9.15
CA LYS A 55 -4.67 -13.36 8.15
C LYS A 55 -4.14 -12.41 7.06
N LEU A 56 -4.37 -11.11 7.19
CA LEU A 56 -3.89 -10.14 6.21
C LEU A 56 -2.36 -10.09 6.17
N THR A 57 -1.81 -10.32 4.99
CA THR A 57 -0.41 -10.00 4.72
C THR A 57 -0.27 -8.50 4.48
N ILE A 58 0.75 -7.88 5.09
CA ILE A 58 1.04 -6.46 4.89
C ILE A 58 2.31 -6.32 4.06
N ARG A 59 2.31 -5.40 3.10
CA ARG A 59 3.50 -4.92 2.42
C ARG A 59 3.65 -3.41 2.62
N SER A 60 4.84 -2.89 2.90
CA SER A 60 5.06 -1.45 3.11
C SER A 60 6.42 -0.97 2.65
N SER A 61 6.56 0.34 2.42
CA SER A 61 7.84 0.99 2.07
C SER A 61 8.76 1.29 3.26
N PHE A 62 8.34 0.93 4.48
CA PHE A 62 9.10 1.18 5.70
C PHE A 62 9.58 -0.09 6.39
N ASP A 63 10.64 0.09 7.18
CA ASP A 63 11.34 -0.96 7.94
C ASP A 63 10.48 -1.45 9.11
N ASN A 64 9.60 -2.42 8.82
CA ASN A 64 8.83 -3.15 9.82
C ASN A 64 9.00 -4.66 9.57
N PRO A 65 9.53 -5.43 10.55
CA PRO A 65 9.82 -6.86 10.37
C PRO A 65 8.56 -7.73 10.20
N GLN A 66 7.37 -7.21 10.53
CA GLN A 66 6.10 -7.91 10.32
C GLN A 66 5.55 -7.70 8.90
N HIS A 67 6.14 -6.80 8.12
CA HIS A 67 5.68 -6.45 6.78
C HIS A 67 6.61 -7.06 5.72
N LEU A 68 6.02 -7.47 4.60
CA LEU A 68 6.79 -7.70 3.39
C LEU A 68 7.33 -6.36 2.86
N PRO A 69 8.54 -6.31 2.29
CA PRO A 69 9.13 -5.07 1.82
C PRO A 69 8.47 -4.62 0.51
N CYS A 70 8.09 -3.35 0.40
CA CYS A 70 7.86 -2.70 -0.89
C CYS A 70 9.14 -1.98 -1.29
N LEU A 71 9.85 -2.57 -2.26
CA LEU A 71 11.10 -2.06 -2.77
C LEU A 71 11.14 -2.22 -4.28
N GLN A 72 11.77 -1.26 -4.95
CA GLN A 72 11.99 -1.31 -6.39
C GLN A 72 12.57 -2.67 -6.80
N GLY A 73 11.93 -3.32 -7.77
CA GLY A 73 12.33 -4.68 -8.18
C GLY A 73 11.53 -5.80 -7.54
N GLY A 74 10.77 -5.54 -6.48
CA GLY A 74 9.82 -6.50 -5.96
C GLY A 74 8.75 -6.81 -7.00
N VAL A 75 8.53 -8.10 -7.25
CA VAL A 75 7.46 -8.61 -8.10
C VAL A 75 6.71 -9.67 -7.33
N TRP A 76 5.38 -9.63 -7.36
CA TRP A 76 4.55 -10.69 -6.80
C TRP A 76 3.27 -10.84 -7.61
N GLN A 77 2.65 -12.00 -7.48
CA GLN A 77 1.39 -12.32 -8.14
C GLN A 77 0.30 -12.58 -7.12
N TRP A 78 -0.91 -12.18 -7.47
CA TRP A 78 -2.12 -12.58 -6.78
C TRP A 78 -3.18 -12.94 -7.81
N LYS A 79 -3.44 -14.24 -7.95
CA LYS A 79 -4.21 -14.79 -9.09
C LYS A 79 -3.56 -14.32 -10.40
N ASP A 80 -4.35 -13.76 -11.32
CA ASP A 80 -3.89 -13.30 -12.62
C ASP A 80 -3.30 -11.87 -12.59
N LEU A 81 -3.30 -11.21 -11.42
CA LEU A 81 -2.71 -9.88 -11.27
C LEU A 81 -1.23 -9.98 -10.91
N THR A 82 -0.39 -9.37 -11.74
CA THR A 82 1.04 -9.16 -11.46
C THR A 82 1.24 -7.77 -10.91
N PHE A 83 1.95 -7.68 -9.78
CA PHE A 83 2.31 -6.44 -9.13
C PHE A 83 3.81 -6.21 -9.24
N ASN A 84 4.21 -5.00 -9.59
CA ASN A 84 5.59 -4.56 -9.63
C ASN A 84 5.77 -3.39 -8.67
N ALA A 85 6.66 -3.53 -7.69
CA ALA A 85 7.14 -2.41 -6.91
C ALA A 85 8.18 -1.62 -7.72
N LEU A 86 7.86 -0.35 -7.94
CA LEU A 86 8.64 0.60 -8.74
C LEU A 86 9.49 1.52 -7.85
N TRP A 87 9.03 1.79 -6.62
CA TRP A 87 9.64 2.70 -5.65
C TRP A 87 9.24 2.30 -4.21
N PRO A 88 10.04 2.61 -3.16
CA PRO A 88 11.37 3.25 -3.14
C PRO A 88 12.54 2.28 -3.38
N LEU A 89 13.78 2.78 -3.37
CA LEU A 89 14.96 1.90 -3.47
C LEU A 89 15.33 1.18 -2.17
N THR A 90 15.07 1.84 -1.06
CA THR A 90 15.46 1.41 0.27
C THR A 90 14.31 1.67 1.21
N LEU A 91 14.17 0.82 2.23
CA LEU A 91 13.19 1.07 3.27
C LEU A 91 13.71 2.19 4.17
N SER A 92 12.80 3.02 4.65
CA SER A 92 13.09 4.04 5.67
C SER A 92 12.47 3.62 7.00
N ARG A 93 13.10 4.00 8.12
CA ARG A 93 12.50 3.92 9.46
C ARG A 93 11.53 5.06 9.74
N SER A 94 11.60 6.13 8.95
CA SER A 94 10.72 7.28 9.02
C SER A 94 10.40 7.73 7.59
N PRO A 95 9.64 6.91 6.85
CA PRO A 95 9.29 7.24 5.47
C PRO A 95 8.53 8.56 5.43
N LYS A 96 8.64 9.25 4.30
CA LYS A 96 7.83 10.41 3.97
C LYS A 96 7.03 10.14 2.70
N ASN A 97 6.29 11.15 2.25
CA ASN A 97 5.60 11.18 0.97
C ASN A 97 6.47 10.61 -0.17
N ASN A 98 7.72 11.08 -0.27
CA ASN A 98 8.69 10.64 -1.28
C ASN A 98 9.25 9.23 -1.08
N ASP A 99 8.87 8.51 -0.02
CA ASP A 99 9.18 7.10 0.21
C ASP A 99 7.95 6.21 -0.03
N SER A 100 6.88 6.73 -0.65
CA SER A 100 5.65 5.99 -0.94
C SER A 100 5.93 4.71 -1.74
N CYS A 101 5.30 3.58 -1.37
CA CYS A 101 5.33 2.35 -2.15
C CYS A 101 4.59 2.55 -3.48
N VAL A 102 5.32 2.89 -4.54
CA VAL A 102 4.74 3.01 -5.88
C VAL A 102 4.71 1.64 -6.54
N ILE A 103 3.54 1.24 -6.98
CA ILE A 103 3.32 -0.05 -7.64
C ILE A 103 2.61 0.14 -8.98
N SER A 104 2.99 -0.67 -9.96
CA SER A 104 2.08 -0.99 -11.06
C SER A 104 1.44 -2.35 -10.81
N LEU A 105 0.18 -2.50 -11.20
CA LEU A 105 -0.47 -3.81 -11.29
C LEU A 105 -1.10 -3.99 -12.67
N THR A 106 -1.03 -5.22 -13.19
CA THR A 106 -1.55 -5.56 -14.51
C THR A 106 -2.17 -6.95 -14.51
N ASP A 107 -3.23 -7.12 -15.31
CA ASP A 107 -3.83 -8.40 -15.68
C ASP A 107 -3.31 -8.93 -17.03
N GLY A 108 -2.29 -8.27 -17.62
CA GLY A 108 -1.76 -8.53 -18.95
C GLY A 108 -2.39 -7.70 -20.07
N ASN A 109 -3.54 -7.06 -19.83
CA ASN A 109 -4.23 -6.23 -20.81
C ASN A 109 -4.25 -4.75 -20.42
N SER A 110 -4.40 -4.47 -19.12
CA SER A 110 -4.47 -3.13 -18.55
C SER A 110 -3.43 -2.95 -17.46
N VAL A 111 -3.02 -1.70 -17.24
CA VAL A 111 -2.08 -1.34 -16.16
C VAL A 111 -2.69 -0.24 -15.30
N ILE A 112 -2.65 -0.43 -13.98
CA ILE A 112 -2.98 0.59 -12.99
C ILE A 112 -1.69 0.96 -12.25
N LEU A 113 -1.44 2.26 -12.12
CA LEU A 113 -0.36 2.82 -11.32
C LEU A 113 -0.92 3.40 -10.02
N LEU A 114 -0.37 3.00 -8.88
CA LEU A 114 -0.69 3.56 -7.57
C LEU A 114 0.57 4.15 -6.97
N THR A 115 0.54 5.46 -6.70
CA THR A 115 1.73 6.25 -6.32
C THR A 115 1.78 6.61 -4.84
N GLY A 116 0.71 6.39 -4.09
CA GLY A 116 0.56 6.99 -2.78
C GLY A 116 0.71 8.50 -2.89
N ASP A 117 1.49 9.08 -1.98
CA ASP A 117 1.76 10.51 -1.93
C ASP A 117 3.12 10.86 -2.53
N LEU A 118 3.58 10.11 -3.55
CA LEU A 118 4.83 10.44 -4.23
C LEU A 118 4.77 11.88 -4.79
N GLU A 119 5.67 12.75 -4.34
CA GLU A 119 5.70 14.14 -4.77
C GLU A 119 6.58 14.31 -6.01
N LYS A 120 6.59 15.51 -6.57
CA LYS A 120 7.32 15.86 -7.79
C LYS A 120 8.78 15.43 -7.76
N GLU A 121 9.46 15.60 -6.63
CA GLU A 121 10.85 15.21 -6.43
C GLU A 121 11.03 13.69 -6.51
N GLY A 122 10.11 12.93 -5.91
CA GLY A 122 10.07 11.47 -6.00
C GLY A 122 9.74 10.96 -7.40
N GLU A 123 8.75 11.57 -8.07
CA GLU A 123 8.39 11.25 -9.46
C GLU A 123 9.56 11.49 -10.41
N ALA A 124 10.26 12.61 -10.26
CA ALA A 124 11.44 12.92 -11.07
C ALA A 124 12.54 11.87 -10.88
N GLN A 125 12.75 11.38 -9.65
CA GLN A 125 13.70 10.31 -9.39
C GLN A 125 13.26 8.97 -9.98
N LEU A 126 11.97 8.65 -9.92
CA LEU A 126 11.40 7.44 -10.50
C LEU A 126 11.58 7.42 -12.03
N LEU A 127 11.23 8.51 -12.72
CA LEU A 127 11.32 8.63 -14.18
C LEU A 127 12.76 8.51 -14.71
N ARG A 128 13.75 9.02 -13.96
CA ARG A 128 15.17 8.93 -14.34
C ARG A 128 15.69 7.50 -14.36
N ARG A 129 14.99 6.54 -13.73
CA ARG A 129 15.49 5.16 -13.54
C ARG A 129 15.07 4.17 -14.64
N LYS A 130 14.42 4.61 -15.72
CA LYS A 130 14.14 3.82 -16.95
C LYS A 130 13.70 2.36 -16.71
N LYS A 131 12.82 2.12 -15.74
CA LYS A 131 12.13 0.82 -15.66
C LYS A 131 10.86 0.91 -16.50
N PRO A 132 10.67 0.05 -17.53
CA PRO A 132 9.41 -0.02 -18.23
C PRO A 132 8.32 -0.39 -17.22
N ILE A 133 7.20 0.33 -17.27
CA ILE A 133 5.94 -0.05 -16.62
C ILE A 133 5.31 -1.18 -17.44
#